data_AF-A0A2V6SUH0-F1
#
_entry.id   AF-A0A2V6SUH0-F1
#
_cell.length_a   1.000
_cell.length_b   1.000
_cell.length_c   1.000
_cell.angle_alpha   90.00
_cell.angle_beta   90.00
_cell.angle_gamma   90.00
#
_symmetry.space_group_name_H-M   'P 1'
#
loop_
_entity.id
_entity.type
_entity.pdbx_description
1 polymer ?
#
loop_
_entity_poly.entity_id
_entity_poly.type
_entity_poly.pdbx_seq_one_letter_code
_entity_poly.pdbx_strand_id
1 'polypeptide(L)'
;LQHIHDQARAVADMVRVLRPGGEIILHCYNSASSKGAVKRLRQSRLAPVLNAPFRALFRTLSPFAPWELQYDQYNTVSQVCRWLRQQGVKVTVVRGTGFGFNKWLLTEFMVAPWLEKHHPAILKRYLDGSLRAEEAIGSLPFFSYVMEKFVLKGRKLAAAERDPTRQ
;
A
#
# COMPACT_ATOMS: atom_id res chain seq x y z
N LEU A 1 -3.65 3.07 8.75
CA LEU A 1 -2.56 4.05 8.93
C LEU A 1 -2.71 5.29 8.04
N GLN A 2 -3.10 5.18 6.76
CA GLN A 2 -3.04 6.29 5.81
C GLN A 2 -3.78 7.59 6.20
N HIS A 3 -4.81 7.52 7.02
CA HIS A 3 -5.61 8.69 7.43
C HIS A 3 -5.20 9.27 8.78
N ILE A 4 -4.14 8.75 9.40
CA ILE A 4 -3.63 9.21 10.70
C ILE A 4 -2.51 10.20 10.45
N HIS A 5 -2.54 11.36 11.11
CA HIS A 5 -1.52 12.40 10.99
C HIS A 5 -0.18 12.00 11.62
N ASP A 6 -0.20 11.47 12.85
CA ASP A 6 1.00 10.98 13.54
C ASP A 6 1.07 9.45 13.48
N GLN A 7 1.50 8.95 12.31
CA GLN A 7 1.55 7.51 12.03
C GLN A 7 2.58 6.78 12.90
N ALA A 8 3.69 7.44 13.23
CA ALA A 8 4.74 6.85 14.06
C ALA A 8 4.25 6.61 15.49
N ARG A 9 3.58 7.60 16.09
CA ARG A 9 2.96 7.46 17.41
C ARG A 9 1.86 6.42 17.40
N ALA A 10 1.01 6.38 16.37
CA ALA A 10 -0.01 5.36 16.25
C ALA A 10 0.57 3.94 16.21
N VAL A 11 1.68 3.72 15.47
CA VAL A 11 2.40 2.45 15.48
C VAL A 11 2.95 2.14 16.87
N ALA A 12 3.53 3.13 17.56
CA ALA A 12 4.02 2.95 18.93
C ALA A 12 2.90 2.53 19.90
N ASP A 13 1.74 3.17 19.84
CA ASP A 13 0.58 2.83 20.67
C ASP A 13 0.02 1.44 20.36
N MET A 14 -0.02 1.05 19.08
CA MET A 14 -0.39 -0.32 18.69
C MET A 14 0.59 -1.36 19.25
N VAL A 15 1.89 -1.08 19.21
CA VAL A 15 2.91 -2.01 19.75
C VAL A 15 2.88 -2.04 21.28
N ARG A 16 2.57 -0.92 21.94
CA ARG A 16 2.53 -0.79 23.40
C ARG A 16 1.57 -1.82 24.01
N VAL A 17 0.40 -2.02 23.42
CA VAL A 17 -0.64 -2.94 23.94
C VAL A 17 -0.35 -4.42 23.66
N LEU A 18 0.67 -4.74 22.86
CA LEU A 18 1.05 -6.13 22.61
C LEU A 18 1.82 -6.71 23.80
N ARG A 19 1.48 -7.93 24.20
CA ARG A 19 2.33 -8.73 25.08
C ARG A 19 3.66 -9.10 24.38
N PRO A 20 4.75 -9.38 25.12
CA PRO A 20 5.94 -10.02 24.56
C PRO A 20 5.60 -11.27 23.77
N GLY A 21 6.23 -11.46 22.61
CA GLY A 21 5.89 -12.53 21.66
C GLY A 21 4.62 -12.29 20.84
N GLY A 22 3.82 -11.27 21.18
CA GLY A 22 2.66 -10.86 20.39
C GLY A 22 3.03 -10.37 19.00
N GLU A 23 2.09 -10.49 18.07
CA GLU A 23 2.29 -10.15 16.67
C GLU A 23 1.53 -8.87 16.30
N ILE A 24 2.08 -8.14 15.34
CA ILE A 24 1.42 -7.02 14.67
C ILE A 24 1.45 -7.24 13.17
N ILE A 25 0.33 -6.98 12.52
CA ILE A 25 0.20 -7.02 11.07
C ILE A 25 -0.27 -5.64 10.61
N LEU A 26 0.50 -5.02 9.73
CA LEU A 26 0.19 -3.70 9.17
C LEU A 26 0.00 -3.80 7.66
N HIS A 27 -1.14 -3.34 7.16
CA HIS A 27 -1.40 -3.16 5.74
C HIS A 27 -1.37 -1.67 5.40
N CYS A 28 -0.44 -1.29 4.53
CA CYS A 28 -0.13 0.11 4.23
C CYS A 28 -0.16 0.38 2.74
N TYR A 29 -0.65 1.56 2.35
CA TYR A 29 -0.39 2.10 1.01
C TYR A 29 1.06 2.54 0.88
N ASN A 30 1.65 2.21 -0.27
CA ASN A 30 3.05 2.38 -0.54
C ASN A 30 3.32 3.71 -1.27
N SER A 31 4.14 4.57 -0.69
CA SER A 31 4.55 5.83 -1.30
C SER A 31 5.54 5.64 -2.45
N ALA A 32 6.21 4.49 -2.54
CA ALA A 32 7.12 4.16 -3.64
C ALA A 32 6.41 3.53 -4.86
N SER A 33 5.11 3.26 -4.77
CA SER A 33 4.33 2.73 -5.88
C SER A 33 4.10 3.77 -6.99
N SER A 34 3.75 3.30 -8.18
CA SER A 34 3.30 4.16 -9.30
C SER A 34 2.14 5.06 -8.88
N LYS A 35 1.17 4.53 -8.14
CA LYS A 35 0.07 5.31 -7.55
C LYS A 35 0.57 6.37 -6.57
N GLY A 36 1.56 6.03 -5.74
CA GLY A 36 2.21 6.98 -4.84
C GLY A 36 2.93 8.11 -5.58
N ALA A 37 3.60 7.80 -6.69
CA ALA A 37 4.22 8.79 -7.56
C ALA A 37 3.19 9.73 -8.21
N VAL A 38 2.13 9.18 -8.81
CA VAL A 38 1.02 9.95 -9.39
C VAL A 38 0.35 10.84 -8.33
N LYS A 39 0.13 10.31 -7.13
CA LYS A 39 -0.42 11.08 -6.01
C LYS A 39 0.48 12.27 -5.65
N ARG A 40 1.79 12.06 -5.46
CA ARG A 40 2.73 13.16 -5.16
C ARG A 40 2.73 14.20 -6.26
N LEU A 41 2.68 13.77 -7.52
CA LEU A 41 2.60 14.68 -8.66
C LEU A 41 1.31 15.52 -8.61
N ARG A 42 0.16 14.89 -8.37
CA ARG A 42 -1.16 15.53 -8.23
C ARG A 42 -1.27 16.47 -7.02
N GLN A 43 -0.50 16.24 -5.97
CA GLN A 43 -0.43 17.09 -4.78
C GLN A 43 0.66 18.17 -4.87
N SER A 44 1.51 18.13 -5.90
CA SER A 44 2.59 19.11 -6.09
C SER A 44 2.08 20.42 -6.68
N ARG A 45 2.89 21.48 -6.55
CA ARG A 45 2.64 22.76 -7.22
C ARG A 45 2.67 22.68 -8.75
N LEU A 46 3.19 21.59 -9.32
CA LEU A 46 3.24 21.36 -10.77
C LEU A 46 1.94 20.78 -11.32
N ALA A 47 1.06 20.24 -10.45
CA ALA A 47 -0.18 19.62 -10.90
C ALA A 47 -1.04 20.55 -11.78
N PRO A 48 -1.27 21.84 -11.43
CA PRO A 48 -2.08 22.74 -12.26
C PRO A 48 -1.48 22.98 -13.65
N VAL A 49 -0.15 23.07 -13.75
CA VAL A 49 0.57 23.29 -15.02
C VAL A 49 0.46 22.06 -15.93
N LEU A 50 0.71 20.87 -15.37
CA LEU A 50 0.57 19.62 -16.11
C LEU A 50 -0.88 19.32 -16.49
N ASN A 51 -1.84 19.82 -15.72
CA ASN A 51 -3.26 19.64 -15.96
C ASN A 51 -3.81 20.58 -17.04
N ALA A 52 -3.18 21.74 -17.28
CA ALA A 52 -3.65 22.75 -18.22
C ALA A 52 -3.96 22.23 -19.64
N PRO A 53 -3.06 21.48 -20.32
CA PRO A 53 -3.36 20.96 -21.66
C PRO A 53 -4.48 19.92 -21.65
N PHE A 54 -4.59 19.11 -20.60
CA PHE A 54 -5.65 18.11 -20.47
C PHE A 54 -7.00 18.74 -20.23
N ARG A 55 -7.10 19.80 -19.42
CA ARG A 55 -8.36 20.55 -19.25
C ARG A 55 -8.81 21.24 -20.53
N ALA A 56 -7.87 21.68 -21.36
CA ALA A 56 -8.18 22.29 -22.65
C ALA A 56 -8.77 21.27 -23.65
N LEU A 57 -8.29 20.02 -23.64
CA LEU A 57 -8.72 18.96 -24.56
C LEU A 57 -9.87 18.10 -24.01
N PHE A 58 -9.89 17.86 -22.70
CA PHE A 58 -10.78 16.95 -22.00
C PHE A 58 -11.37 17.67 -20.77
N ARG A 59 -12.54 18.30 -20.95
CA ARG A 59 -13.18 19.18 -19.93
C ARG A 59 -13.34 18.54 -18.55
N THR A 60 -13.54 17.22 -18.45
CA THR A 60 -13.87 16.51 -17.21
C THR A 60 -12.87 15.43 -16.81
N LEU A 61 -12.02 14.98 -17.74
CA LEU A 61 -11.11 13.87 -17.51
C LEU A 61 -9.67 14.39 -17.52
N SER A 62 -9.05 14.43 -16.34
CA SER A 62 -7.63 14.70 -16.24
C SER A 62 -6.93 13.73 -15.29
N PRO A 63 -5.83 13.09 -15.75
CA PRO A 63 -4.99 12.28 -14.87
C PRO A 63 -4.32 13.10 -13.76
N PHE A 64 -4.34 14.44 -13.87
CA PHE A 64 -3.75 15.38 -12.93
C PHE A 64 -4.79 16.21 -12.16
N ALA A 65 -6.06 15.79 -12.13
CA ALA A 65 -7.06 16.40 -11.26
C ALA A 65 -6.59 16.41 -9.78
N PRO A 66 -7.08 17.31 -8.92
CA PRO A 66 -6.72 17.29 -7.50
C PRO A 66 -6.93 15.91 -6.88
N TRP A 67 -6.01 15.47 -6.00
CA TRP A 67 -6.19 14.22 -5.27
C TRP A 67 -7.31 14.42 -4.24
N GLU A 68 -8.30 13.52 -4.20
CA GLU A 68 -9.53 13.68 -3.41
C GLU A 68 -9.26 13.85 -1.91
N LEU A 69 -8.28 13.12 -1.39
CA LEU A 69 -7.93 13.13 0.04
C LEU A 69 -6.55 13.75 0.25
N GLN A 70 -6.53 15.06 0.51
CA GLN A 70 -5.26 15.78 0.70
C GLN A 70 -4.46 15.30 1.93
N TYR A 71 -5.15 14.79 2.96
CA TYR A 71 -4.54 14.34 4.21
C TYR A 71 -4.00 12.90 4.16
N ASP A 72 -4.18 12.17 3.06
CA ASP A 72 -3.66 10.80 2.98
C ASP A 72 -2.14 10.79 3.08
N GLN A 73 -1.60 9.93 3.95
CA GLN A 73 -0.16 9.73 4.13
C GLN A 73 0.22 8.29 3.81
N TYR A 74 0.91 8.09 2.70
CA TYR A 74 1.44 6.78 2.30
C TYR A 74 2.82 6.59 2.92
N ASN A 75 3.21 5.32 3.10
CA ASN A 75 4.44 4.96 3.79
C ASN A 75 5.40 4.22 2.87
N THR A 76 6.69 4.20 3.20
CA THR A 76 7.61 3.21 2.64
C THR A 76 7.75 2.02 3.59
N VAL A 77 8.12 0.85 3.05
CA VAL A 77 8.46 -0.33 3.86
C VAL A 77 9.52 0.01 4.90
N SER A 78 10.61 0.65 4.49
CA SER A 78 11.74 1.01 5.36
C SER A 78 11.32 1.92 6.52
N GLN A 79 10.42 2.88 6.25
CA GLN A 79 9.88 3.79 7.26
C GLN A 79 9.11 3.03 8.35
N VAL A 80 8.18 2.15 7.96
CA VAL A 80 7.38 1.36 8.93
C VAL A 80 8.25 0.34 9.66
N CYS A 81 9.17 -0.32 8.97
CA CYS A 81 10.15 -1.22 9.61
C CYS A 81 11.01 -0.50 10.65
N ARG A 82 11.40 0.75 10.41
CA ARG A 82 12.13 1.57 11.39
C ARG A 82 11.27 1.86 12.61
N TRP A 83 10.02 2.30 12.44
CA TRP A 83 9.11 2.54 13.56
C TRP A 83 8.88 1.30 14.41
N LEU A 84 8.66 0.14 13.78
CA LEU A 84 8.51 -1.14 14.48
C LEU A 84 9.77 -1.52 15.27
N ARG A 85 10.96 -1.39 14.66
CA ARG A 85 12.24 -1.67 15.33
C ARG A 85 12.46 -0.79 16.56
N GLN A 86 12.15 0.51 16.47
CA GLN A 86 12.24 1.45 17.60
C GLN A 86 11.35 1.02 18.79
N GLN A 87 10.31 0.22 18.56
CA GLN A 87 9.39 -0.29 19.58
C GLN A 87 9.73 -1.74 20.00
N GLY A 88 10.89 -2.26 19.61
CA GLY A 88 11.33 -3.62 19.94
C GLY A 88 10.54 -4.69 19.20
N VAL A 89 10.10 -4.43 17.97
CA VAL A 89 9.44 -5.42 17.10
C VAL A 89 10.42 -5.89 16.02
N LYS A 90 10.62 -7.20 15.93
CA LYS A 90 11.34 -7.83 14.82
C LYS A 90 10.37 -8.11 13.69
N VAL A 91 10.59 -7.49 12.54
CA VAL A 91 9.82 -7.75 11.32
C VAL A 91 10.20 -9.14 10.80
N THR A 92 9.20 -9.99 10.58
CA THR A 92 9.37 -11.37 10.12
C THR A 92 8.90 -11.58 8.69
N VAL A 93 7.92 -10.80 8.23
CA VAL A 93 7.40 -10.87 6.86
C VAL A 93 7.22 -9.48 6.29
N VAL A 94 7.63 -9.33 5.04
CA VAL A 94 7.30 -8.18 4.18
C VAL A 94 6.72 -8.77 2.90
N ARG A 95 5.56 -8.27 2.46
CA ARG A 95 4.92 -8.72 1.23
C ARG A 95 4.29 -7.55 0.49
N GLY A 96 4.54 -7.43 -0.81
CA GLY A 96 3.82 -6.51 -1.69
C GLY A 96 2.40 -6.99 -1.96
N THR A 97 1.43 -6.08 -2.04
CA THR A 97 0.03 -6.39 -2.39
C THR A 97 -0.54 -5.28 -3.26
N GLY A 98 -1.59 -5.60 -4.02
CA GLY A 98 -2.24 -4.69 -4.94
C GLY A 98 -1.51 -4.55 -6.26
N PHE A 99 -1.93 -5.34 -7.24
CA PHE A 99 -1.79 -5.01 -8.65
C PHE A 99 -2.86 -4.01 -9.06
N GLY A 100 -2.49 -2.73 -9.14
CA GLY A 100 -3.39 -1.67 -9.59
C GLY A 100 -4.00 -1.94 -10.97
N PHE A 101 -3.28 -2.64 -11.85
CA PHE A 101 -3.68 -2.89 -13.25
C PHE A 101 -5.06 -3.57 -13.39
N ASN A 102 -5.36 -4.57 -12.56
CA ASN A 102 -6.62 -5.33 -12.65
C ASN A 102 -7.82 -4.49 -12.23
N LYS A 103 -7.63 -3.58 -11.27
CA LYS A 103 -8.68 -2.65 -10.85
C LYS A 103 -8.95 -1.62 -11.95
N TRP A 104 -7.94 -0.99 -12.52
CA TRP A 104 -8.18 0.01 -13.57
C TRP A 104 -8.80 -0.60 -14.83
N LEU A 105 -8.34 -1.78 -15.28
CA LEU A 105 -8.81 -2.37 -16.53
C LEU A 105 -10.21 -2.99 -16.44
N LEU A 106 -10.58 -3.59 -15.30
CA LEU A 106 -11.92 -4.19 -15.16
C LEU A 106 -12.99 -3.20 -14.70
N THR A 107 -12.60 -2.23 -13.86
CA THR A 107 -13.58 -1.33 -13.22
C THR A 107 -13.86 -0.11 -14.08
N GLU A 108 -12.88 0.46 -14.79
CA GLU A 108 -13.10 1.65 -15.63
C GLU A 108 -13.82 1.32 -16.95
N PHE A 109 -13.65 0.12 -17.49
CA PHE A 109 -14.29 -0.28 -18.76
C PHE A 109 -15.65 -0.98 -18.58
N MET A 110 -16.21 -1.00 -17.35
CA MET A 110 -17.44 -1.73 -17.01
C MET A 110 -17.45 -3.23 -17.36
N VAL A 111 -16.28 -3.80 -17.64
CA VAL A 111 -16.13 -5.21 -18.02
C VAL A 111 -16.44 -6.12 -16.85
N ALA A 112 -16.05 -5.76 -15.63
CA ALA A 112 -16.37 -6.55 -14.44
C ALA A 112 -17.89 -6.67 -14.20
N PRO A 113 -18.68 -5.59 -14.11
CA PRO A 113 -20.13 -5.70 -13.97
C PRO A 113 -20.82 -6.50 -15.07
N TRP A 114 -20.36 -6.36 -16.33
CA TRP A 114 -20.89 -7.13 -17.45
C TRP A 114 -20.56 -8.63 -17.33
N LEU A 115 -19.29 -8.96 -17.03
CA LEU A 115 -18.85 -10.35 -16.83
C LEU A 115 -19.50 -10.99 -15.61
N GLU A 116 -19.72 -10.25 -14.54
CA GLU A 116 -20.41 -10.74 -13.34
C GLU A 116 -21.82 -11.22 -13.67
N LYS A 117 -22.54 -10.45 -14.51
CA LYS A 117 -23.91 -10.77 -14.94
C LYS A 117 -23.97 -11.91 -15.97
N HIS A 118 -23.07 -11.93 -16.94
CA HIS A 118 -23.18 -12.81 -18.11
C HIS A 118 -22.24 -14.02 -18.07
N HIS A 119 -21.06 -13.89 -17.47
CA HIS A 119 -20.01 -14.92 -17.45
C HIS A 119 -19.22 -14.97 -16.12
N PRO A 120 -19.90 -15.22 -14.98
CA PRO A 120 -19.27 -15.13 -13.66
C PRO A 120 -18.10 -16.11 -13.48
N ALA A 121 -18.12 -17.25 -14.17
CA ALA A 121 -17.02 -18.21 -14.15
C ALA A 121 -15.72 -17.67 -14.78
N ILE A 122 -15.83 -16.85 -15.84
CA ILE A 122 -14.67 -16.22 -16.49
C ILE A 122 -14.08 -15.16 -15.56
N LEU A 123 -14.93 -14.31 -14.99
CA LEU A 123 -14.51 -13.30 -14.01
C LEU A 123 -13.82 -13.96 -12.82
N LYS A 124 -14.41 -15.03 -12.26
CA LYS A 124 -13.81 -15.78 -11.16
C LYS A 124 -12.43 -16.33 -11.52
N ARG A 125 -12.29 -17.00 -12.68
CA ARG A 125 -10.98 -17.54 -13.13
C ARG A 125 -9.94 -16.45 -13.31
N TYR A 126 -10.33 -15.31 -13.89
CA TYR A 126 -9.45 -14.16 -14.04
C TYR A 126 -8.99 -13.60 -12.69
N LEU A 127 -9.92 -13.42 -11.74
CA LEU A 127 -9.61 -12.92 -10.41
C LEU A 127 -8.73 -13.91 -9.62
N ASP A 128 -9.03 -15.20 -9.69
CA ASP A 128 -8.23 -16.26 -9.07
C ASP A 128 -6.80 -16.29 -9.66
N GLY A 129 -6.67 -16.20 -10.99
CA GLY A 129 -5.37 -16.13 -11.65
C GLY A 129 -4.59 -14.87 -11.27
N SER A 130 -5.29 -13.73 -11.22
CA SER A 130 -4.75 -12.45 -10.78
C SER A 130 -4.25 -12.50 -9.34
N LEU A 131 -5.02 -13.12 -8.44
CA LEU A 131 -4.65 -13.28 -7.04
C LEU A 131 -3.41 -14.18 -6.91
N ARG A 132 -3.36 -15.30 -7.61
CA ARG A 132 -2.18 -16.19 -7.60
C ARG A 132 -0.92 -15.49 -8.14
N ALA A 133 -1.06 -14.71 -9.21
CA ALA A 133 0.03 -13.92 -9.76
C ALA A 133 0.49 -12.84 -8.76
N GLU A 134 -0.46 -12.14 -8.13
CA GLU A 134 -0.16 -11.17 -7.07
C GLU A 134 0.55 -11.83 -5.89
N GLU A 135 0.09 -13.00 -5.48
CA GLU A 135 0.67 -13.75 -4.38
C GLU A 135 2.11 -14.20 -4.69
N ALA A 136 2.37 -14.69 -5.90
CA ALA A 136 3.68 -15.14 -6.34
C ALA A 136 4.66 -13.97 -6.52
N ILE A 137 4.20 -12.86 -7.09
CA ILE A 137 5.05 -11.70 -7.36
C ILE A 137 5.29 -10.90 -6.09
N GLY A 138 4.26 -10.70 -5.26
CA GLY A 138 4.33 -9.89 -4.05
C GLY A 138 5.24 -10.46 -2.96
N SER A 139 5.56 -11.75 -2.99
CA SER A 139 6.56 -12.36 -2.09
C SER A 139 8.00 -12.05 -2.49
N LEU A 140 8.25 -11.60 -3.73
CA LEU A 140 9.58 -11.25 -4.19
C LEU A 140 10.03 -9.94 -3.51
N PRO A 141 11.31 -9.84 -3.09
CA PRO A 141 11.81 -8.68 -2.36
C PRO A 141 11.57 -7.36 -3.07
N PHE A 142 11.87 -7.26 -4.37
CA PHE A 142 11.68 -6.03 -5.14
C PHE A 142 10.22 -5.54 -5.11
N PHE A 143 9.27 -6.44 -5.37
CA PHE A 143 7.85 -6.11 -5.47
C PHE A 143 7.25 -5.68 -4.13
N SER A 144 7.80 -6.18 -3.02
CA SER A 144 7.43 -5.70 -1.68
C SER A 144 7.67 -4.20 -1.48
N TYR A 145 8.59 -3.58 -2.22
CA TYR A 145 8.89 -2.15 -2.12
C TYR A 145 8.19 -1.29 -3.16
N VAL A 146 7.62 -1.85 -4.24
CA VAL A 146 7.08 -1.05 -5.37
C VAL A 146 5.60 -1.28 -5.67
N MET A 147 5.00 -2.37 -5.17
CA MET A 147 3.56 -2.61 -5.33
C MET A 147 2.71 -1.55 -4.62
N GLU A 148 1.43 -1.43 -4.99
CA GLU A 148 0.53 -0.38 -4.51
C GLU A 148 0.44 -0.32 -2.99
N LYS A 149 0.47 -1.48 -2.36
CA LYS A 149 0.43 -1.67 -0.92
C LYS A 149 1.51 -2.66 -0.49
N PHE A 150 1.77 -2.69 0.80
CA PHE A 150 2.57 -3.75 1.42
C PHE A 150 1.95 -4.18 2.75
N VAL A 151 2.16 -5.45 3.07
CA VAL A 151 1.83 -6.07 4.34
C VAL A 151 3.13 -6.33 5.09
N LEU A 152 3.19 -5.89 6.33
CA LEU A 152 4.26 -6.19 7.27
C LEU A 152 3.72 -7.04 8.41
N LYS A 153 4.44 -8.11 8.75
CA LYS A 153 4.23 -8.85 9.99
C LYS A 153 5.45 -8.68 10.87
N GLY A 154 5.24 -8.38 12.15
CA GLY A 154 6.31 -8.31 13.13
C GLY A 154 5.92 -8.97 14.45
N ARG A 155 6.94 -9.42 15.19
CA ARG A 155 6.82 -10.00 16.53
C ARG A 155 7.46 -9.08 17.56
N LYS A 156 6.76 -8.74 18.64
CA LYS A 156 7.31 -7.96 19.75
C LYS A 156 8.31 -8.83 20.52
N LEU A 157 9.55 -8.37 20.60
CA LEU A 157 10.62 -9.05 21.31
C LEU A 157 10.42 -8.93 22.83
N ALA A 158 10.71 -10.01 23.54
CA ALA A 158 10.82 -10.00 25.00
C ALA A 158 12.00 -9.12 25.43
N ALA A 159 11.99 -8.59 26.66
CA ALA A 159 13.03 -7.70 27.15
C ALA A 159 14.44 -8.32 27.04
N ALA A 160 14.57 -9.62 27.31
CA ALA A 160 15.82 -10.37 27.21
C ALA A 160 16.34 -10.54 25.76
N GLU A 161 15.46 -10.49 24.75
CA GLU A 161 15.83 -10.65 23.33
C GLU A 161 16.22 -9.32 22.66
N ARG A 162 16.10 -8.19 23.36
CA ARG A 162 16.38 -6.85 22.83
C ARG A 162 17.83 -6.42 22.98
N ASP A 163 18.60 -7.12 23.81
CA ASP A 163 19.96 -6.74 24.16
C ASP A 163 20.97 -7.33 23.15
N PRO A 164 21.59 -6.52 22.28
CA PRO A 164 22.50 -7.01 21.26
C PRO A 164 23.83 -7.54 21.83
N THR A 165 24.14 -7.28 23.10
CA THR A 165 25.32 -7.83 23.79
C THR A 165 25.15 -9.27 24.27
N ARG A 166 23.98 -9.89 24.05
CA ARG A 166 23.70 -11.29 24.42
C ARG A 166 23.57 -12.25 23.22
N GLN A 167 23.86 -11.79 21.99
CA GLN A 167 23.94 -12.61 20.78
C GLN A 167 25.39 -12.73 20.33
#